data_AF-A0A962P007-F1
#
_entry.id   AF-A0A962P007-F1
#
_cell.length_a   1.000
_cell.length_b   1.000
_cell.length_c   1.000
_cell.angle_alpha   90.00
_cell.angle_beta   90.00
_cell.angle_gamma   90.00
#
_symmetry.space_group_name_H-M   'P 1'
#
loop_
_entity.id
_entity.type
_entity.pdbx_description
1 polymer ?
#
loop_
_entity_poly.entity_id
_entity_poly.type
_entity_poly.pdbx_seq_one_letter_code
_entity_poly.pdbx_strand_id
1 'polypeptide(L)'
;MIHLLGIRHHGPGSARSVLSALNALQPDLILLEGPLEAEAILPFANHPDMQAPVAVLVYGSVAEETEPRASFFPFAEFSPEWQAIQYGLKQQIPLRFIDLPQAYNLADNWQSTPSPQPSPKGRGGEAEENPPLPEGEGEKSKAEDEGLPIDPIGLLA
;
A
#
# COMPACT_ATOMS: atom_id res chain seq x y z
N MET A 1 -19.02 9.68 -17.19
CA MET A 1 -17.91 10.58 -16.83
C MET A 1 -17.15 9.93 -15.68
N ILE A 2 -15.83 10.03 -15.64
CA ILE A 2 -15.02 9.41 -14.57
C ILE A 2 -14.55 10.52 -13.63
N HIS A 3 -14.67 10.30 -12.32
CA HIS A 3 -14.19 11.20 -11.27
C HIS A 3 -13.17 10.45 -10.40
N LEU A 4 -12.02 11.06 -10.15
CA LEU A 4 -10.98 10.49 -9.29
C LEU A 4 -10.95 11.27 -7.97
N LEU A 5 -11.12 10.56 -6.85
CA LEU A 5 -11.06 11.13 -5.51
C LEU A 5 -9.77 10.69 -4.82
N GLY A 6 -8.68 11.44 -5.04
CA GLY A 6 -7.38 11.12 -4.44
C GLY A 6 -7.38 11.35 -2.92
N ILE A 7 -7.04 10.31 -2.15
CA ILE A 7 -6.95 10.36 -0.69
C ILE A 7 -5.46 10.41 -0.28
N ARG A 8 -5.06 11.47 0.44
CA ARG A 8 -3.69 11.60 0.97
C ARG A 8 -3.57 11.35 2.47
N HIS A 9 -4.69 11.45 3.17
CA HIS A 9 -4.78 11.25 4.61
C HIS A 9 -6.06 10.47 4.92
N HIS A 10 -5.93 9.29 5.52
CA HIS A 10 -7.08 8.55 6.03
C HIS A 10 -7.49 9.18 7.35
N GLY A 11 -8.73 9.67 7.41
CA GLY A 11 -9.25 10.35 8.58
C GLY A 11 -10.62 10.96 8.36
N PRO A 12 -11.23 11.52 9.43
CA PRO A 12 -12.63 11.96 9.40
C PRO A 12 -12.92 13.05 8.35
N GLY A 13 -11.95 13.91 8.07
CA GLY A 13 -12.07 14.95 7.05
C GLY A 13 -12.22 14.36 5.65
N SER A 14 -11.32 13.46 5.26
CA SER A 14 -11.35 12.79 3.96
C SER A 14 -12.60 11.94 3.79
N ALA A 15 -12.99 11.20 4.84
CA ALA A 15 -14.21 10.41 4.85
C ALA A 15 -15.47 11.27 4.58
N ARG A 16 -15.58 12.42 5.26
CA ARG A 16 -16.67 13.37 5.03
C ARG A 16 -16.65 13.96 3.62
N SER A 17 -15.47 14.30 3.11
CA SER A 17 -15.30 14.84 1.76
C SER A 17 -15.71 13.83 0.68
N VAL A 18 -15.35 12.56 0.83
CA VAL A 18 -15.79 11.48 -0.08
C VAL A 18 -17.30 11.34 -0.05
N LEU A 19 -17.92 11.28 1.12
CA LEU A 19 -19.38 11.22 1.22
C LEU A 19 -20.07 12.43 0.58
N SER A 20 -19.53 13.64 0.78
CA SER A 20 -20.05 14.85 0.14
C SER A 20 -19.97 14.76 -1.39
N ALA A 21 -18.83 14.30 -1.92
CA ALA A 21 -18.62 14.12 -3.34
C ALA A 21 -19.57 13.05 -3.91
N LEU A 22 -19.70 11.88 -3.28
CA LEU A 22 -20.61 10.83 -3.71
C LEU A 22 -22.07 11.31 -3.74
N ASN A 23 -22.51 12.06 -2.72
CA ASN A 23 -23.85 12.64 -2.70
C ASN A 23 -24.09 13.65 -3.83
N ALA A 24 -23.08 14.45 -4.21
CA ALA A 24 -23.21 15.41 -5.30
C ALA A 24 -23.15 14.73 -6.68
N LEU A 25 -22.30 13.72 -6.83
CA LEU A 25 -22.05 13.03 -8.10
C LEU A 25 -23.14 12.01 -8.45
N GLN A 26 -23.73 11.33 -7.45
CA GLN A 26 -24.70 10.24 -7.63
C GLN A 26 -24.20 9.21 -8.67
N PRO A 27 -23.06 8.54 -8.41
CA PRO A 27 -22.44 7.68 -9.41
C PRO A 27 -23.23 6.39 -9.65
N ASP A 28 -23.20 5.89 -10.88
CA ASP A 28 -23.76 4.58 -11.23
C ASP A 28 -22.85 3.40 -10.85
N LEU A 29 -21.58 3.66 -10.51
CA LEU A 29 -20.57 2.67 -10.11
C LEU A 29 -19.50 3.33 -9.23
N ILE A 30 -19.08 2.65 -8.17
CA ILE A 30 -17.99 3.07 -7.30
C ILE A 30 -16.83 2.07 -7.41
N LEU A 31 -15.64 2.60 -7.71
CA LEU A 31 -14.40 1.84 -7.78
C LEU A 31 -13.54 2.17 -6.56
N LEU A 32 -13.00 1.15 -5.91
CA LEU A 32 -12.26 1.23 -4.65
C LEU A 32 -10.85 0.66 -4.81
N GLU A 33 -9.87 1.31 -4.20
CA GLU A 33 -8.58 0.68 -3.93
C GLU A 33 -8.76 -0.46 -2.90
N GLY A 34 -8.02 -1.54 -3.09
CA GLY A 34 -8.13 -2.80 -2.35
C GLY A 34 -8.06 -4.02 -3.26
N PRO A 35 -7.69 -5.19 -2.72
CA PRO A 35 -7.43 -6.39 -3.51
C PRO A 35 -8.72 -6.94 -4.12
N LEU A 36 -8.63 -7.49 -5.34
CA LEU A 36 -9.77 -8.09 -6.04
C LEU A 36 -10.49 -9.17 -5.20
N GLU A 37 -9.73 -9.94 -4.41
CA GLU A 37 -10.27 -10.98 -3.53
C GLU A 37 -11.22 -10.44 -2.45
N ALA A 38 -11.10 -9.16 -2.07
CA ALA A 38 -12.01 -8.51 -1.13
C ALA A 38 -13.39 -8.24 -1.74
N GLU A 39 -13.60 -8.37 -3.05
CA GLU A 39 -14.89 -8.07 -3.66
C GLU A 39 -16.00 -9.00 -3.15
N ALA A 40 -15.68 -10.28 -2.93
CA ALA A 40 -16.62 -11.28 -2.42
C ALA A 40 -17.15 -10.98 -1.01
N ILE A 41 -16.44 -10.16 -0.22
CA ILE A 41 -16.85 -9.82 1.15
C ILE A 41 -17.71 -8.55 1.21
N LEU A 42 -17.73 -7.72 0.16
CA LEU A 42 -18.46 -6.44 0.14
C LEU A 42 -19.94 -6.56 0.56
N PRO A 43 -20.72 -7.57 0.12
CA PRO A 43 -22.13 -7.68 0.51
C PRO A 43 -22.35 -7.81 2.02
N PHE A 44 -21.34 -8.31 2.76
CA PHE A 44 -21.44 -8.50 4.21
C PHE A 44 -21.10 -7.23 5.00
N ALA A 45 -20.49 -6.21 4.39
CA ALA A 45 -20.08 -4.99 5.09
C ALA A 45 -21.25 -4.20 5.69
N ASN A 46 -22.47 -4.35 5.15
CA ASN A 46 -23.67 -3.74 5.71
C ASN A 46 -24.39 -4.64 6.75
N HIS A 47 -23.81 -5.78 7.13
CA HIS A 47 -24.38 -6.63 8.18
C HIS A 47 -24.29 -5.91 9.54
N PRO A 48 -25.34 -5.89 10.38
CA PRO A 48 -25.34 -5.15 11.66
C PRO A 48 -24.21 -5.52 12.62
N ASP A 49 -23.75 -6.78 12.57
CA ASP A 49 -22.66 -7.27 13.41
C ASP A 49 -21.25 -6.99 12.82
N MET A 50 -21.16 -6.57 11.55
CA MET A 50 -19.89 -6.21 10.90
C MET A 50 -19.61 -4.71 11.11
N GLN A 51 -19.19 -4.37 12.33
CA GLN A 51 -18.92 -2.98 12.73
C GLN A 51 -17.42 -2.69 12.72
N ALA A 52 -17.03 -1.58 12.09
CA ALA A 52 -15.65 -1.11 12.10
C ALA A 52 -15.16 -0.85 13.56
N PRO A 53 -13.87 -1.10 13.87
CA PRO A 53 -12.81 -1.49 12.95
C PRO A 53 -12.86 -2.96 12.56
N VAL A 54 -12.76 -3.21 11.26
CA VAL A 54 -12.67 -4.56 10.66
C VAL A 54 -11.50 -4.60 9.70
N ALA A 55 -11.01 -5.78 9.34
CA ALA A 55 -9.98 -5.91 8.32
C ALA A 55 -10.30 -7.07 7.39
N VAL A 56 -9.98 -6.90 6.11
CA VAL A 56 -9.88 -8.04 5.19
C VAL A 56 -8.57 -8.74 5.46
N LEU A 57 -8.64 -10.03 5.76
CA LEU A 57 -7.47 -10.91 5.79
C LEU A 57 -7.41 -11.65 4.47
N VAL A 58 -6.33 -11.42 3.72
CA VAL A 58 -5.98 -12.25 2.56
C VAL A 58 -4.74 -13.04 2.94
N TYR A 59 -4.79 -14.35 2.77
CA TYR A 59 -3.69 -15.25 3.13
C TYR A 59 -3.52 -16.34 2.07
N GLY A 60 -2.31 -16.88 1.98
CA GLY A 60 -1.97 -17.95 1.05
C GLY A 60 -0.73 -18.71 1.50
N SER A 61 -0.64 -19.97 1.08
CA SER A 61 0.55 -20.79 1.28
C SER A 61 1.36 -20.81 -0.01
N VAL A 62 2.66 -20.58 0.10
CA VAL A 62 3.60 -20.71 -1.01
C VAL A 62 4.31 -22.05 -0.87
N ALA A 63 4.52 -22.75 -1.98
CA ALA A 63 5.27 -24.00 -1.96
C ALA A 63 6.66 -23.77 -1.35
N GLU A 64 7.13 -24.72 -0.54
CA GLU A 64 8.43 -24.67 0.16
C GLU A 64 8.51 -23.73 1.39
N GLU A 65 7.44 -23.00 1.72
CA GLU A 65 7.37 -22.23 2.97
C GLU A 65 6.61 -23.00 4.07
N THR A 66 7.10 -22.91 5.31
CA THR A 66 6.47 -23.58 6.46
C THR A 66 5.32 -22.78 7.07
N GLU A 67 5.28 -21.47 6.85
CA GLU A 67 4.27 -20.56 7.40
C GLU A 67 3.49 -19.86 6.28
N PRO A 68 2.17 -19.63 6.43
CA PRO A 68 1.38 -18.93 5.44
C PRO A 68 1.72 -17.43 5.42
N ARG A 69 1.66 -16.85 4.23
CA ARG A 69 1.75 -15.39 4.04
C ARG A 69 0.37 -14.77 4.24
N ALA A 70 0.34 -13.57 4.80
CA ALA A 70 -0.89 -12.85 5.08
C ALA A 70 -0.75 -11.35 4.87
N SER A 71 -1.84 -10.70 4.49
CA SER A 71 -1.96 -9.25 4.38
C SER A 71 -3.29 -8.81 4.97
N PHE A 72 -3.24 -7.71 5.72
CA PHE A 72 -4.41 -7.13 6.38
C PHE A 72 -4.73 -5.79 5.72
N PHE A 73 -5.99 -5.61 5.33
CA PHE A 73 -6.52 -4.37 4.78
C PHE A 73 -7.54 -3.81 5.77
N PRO A 74 -7.11 -2.93 6.71
CA PRO A 74 -7.97 -2.44 7.77
C PRO A 74 -8.92 -1.35 7.29
N PHE A 75 -10.15 -1.43 7.77
CA PHE A 75 -11.18 -0.40 7.66
C PHE A 75 -11.55 0.10 9.05
N ALA A 76 -11.63 1.42 9.17
CA ALA A 76 -12.13 2.10 10.36
C ALA A 76 -13.34 2.96 9.98
N GLU A 77 -14.12 3.41 10.95
CA GLU A 77 -15.26 4.30 10.69
C GLU A 77 -14.85 5.58 9.95
N PHE A 78 -13.61 6.05 10.14
CA PHE A 78 -13.05 7.21 9.46
C PHE A 78 -12.29 6.88 8.17
N SER A 79 -12.30 5.62 7.68
CA SER A 79 -11.76 5.27 6.36
C SER A 79 -12.68 5.81 5.26
N PRO A 80 -12.15 6.57 4.29
CA PRO A 80 -12.93 6.98 3.12
C PRO A 80 -13.50 5.81 2.32
N GLU A 81 -12.74 4.72 2.21
CA GLU A 81 -13.14 3.49 1.51
C GLU A 81 -14.30 2.81 2.25
N TRP A 82 -14.22 2.68 3.58
CA TRP A 82 -15.31 2.15 4.39
C TRP A 82 -16.59 2.97 4.21
N GLN A 83 -16.49 4.29 4.22
CA GLN A 83 -17.64 5.17 4.00
C GLN A 83 -18.21 5.05 2.58
N ALA A 84 -17.35 4.89 1.57
CA ALA A 84 -17.77 4.66 0.19
C ALA A 84 -18.49 3.30 0.02
N ILE A 85 -18.00 2.24 0.67
CA ILE A 85 -18.65 0.93 0.72
C ILE A 85 -20.04 1.04 1.35
N GLN A 86 -20.14 1.62 2.55
CA GLN A 86 -21.42 1.80 3.24
C GLN A 86 -22.41 2.63 2.42
N TYR A 87 -21.93 3.70 1.77
CA TYR A 87 -22.75 4.51 0.87
C TYR A 87 -23.26 3.70 -0.32
N GLY A 88 -22.37 2.99 -1.02
CA GLY A 88 -22.71 2.20 -2.21
C GLY A 88 -23.73 1.12 -1.89
N LEU A 89 -23.53 0.36 -0.81
CA LEU A 89 -24.47 -0.67 -0.37
C LEU A 89 -25.84 -0.08 0.00
N LYS A 90 -25.87 1.06 0.70
CA LYS A 90 -27.12 1.74 1.06
C LYS A 90 -27.91 2.25 -0.14
N GLN A 91 -27.22 2.80 -1.15
CA GLN A 91 -27.84 3.31 -2.37
C GLN A 91 -28.01 2.25 -3.46
N GLN A 92 -27.61 1.01 -3.19
CA GLN A 92 -27.61 -0.10 -4.15
C GLN A 92 -26.77 0.18 -5.41
N ILE A 93 -25.69 0.96 -5.24
CA ILE A 93 -24.72 1.25 -6.30
C ILE A 93 -23.70 0.10 -6.34
N PRO A 94 -23.41 -0.48 -7.51
CA PRO A 94 -22.38 -1.51 -7.64
C PRO A 94 -20.99 -1.00 -7.20
N LEU A 95 -20.27 -1.85 -6.48
CA LEU A 95 -18.95 -1.59 -5.91
C LEU A 95 -17.95 -2.59 -6.50
N ARG A 96 -16.77 -2.13 -6.93
CA ARG A 96 -15.70 -2.99 -7.44
C ARG A 96 -14.36 -2.58 -6.85
N PHE A 97 -13.55 -3.56 -6.47
CA PHE A 97 -12.13 -3.34 -6.19
C PHE A 97 -11.33 -3.34 -7.49
N ILE A 98 -10.30 -2.50 -7.57
CA ILE A 98 -9.53 -2.31 -8.81
C ILE A 98 -8.03 -2.56 -8.68
N ASP A 99 -7.54 -2.94 -7.50
CA ASP A 99 -6.13 -3.30 -7.38
C ASP A 99 -5.85 -4.67 -8.01
N LEU A 100 -4.56 -4.94 -8.21
CA LEU A 100 -4.11 -6.26 -8.63
C LEU A 100 -4.55 -7.35 -7.63
N PRO A 101 -4.82 -8.57 -8.11
CA PRO A 101 -5.04 -9.72 -7.25
C PRO A 101 -3.92 -9.86 -6.22
N GLN A 102 -4.27 -10.08 -4.96
CA GLN A 102 -3.29 -10.18 -3.89
C GLN A 102 -2.37 -11.40 -4.05
N ALA A 103 -2.79 -12.39 -4.84
CA ALA A 103 -1.95 -13.52 -5.26
C ALA A 103 -0.60 -13.08 -5.82
N TYR A 104 -0.49 -11.96 -6.54
CA TYR A 104 0.79 -11.47 -7.07
C TYR A 104 1.74 -11.02 -5.95
N ASN A 105 1.24 -10.27 -4.97
CA ASN A 105 2.02 -9.89 -3.78
C ASN A 105 2.37 -11.10 -2.91
N LEU A 106 1.47 -12.09 -2.83
CA LEU A 106 1.69 -13.30 -2.02
C LEU A 106 2.61 -14.32 -2.70
N ALA A 107 2.65 -14.42 -4.03
CA ALA A 107 3.58 -15.29 -4.75
C ALA A 107 4.99 -14.72 -4.70
N ASP A 108 5.12 -13.43 -5.03
CA ASP A 108 6.40 -12.79 -5.33
C ASP A 108 6.64 -11.58 -4.42
N ASN A 109 6.78 -11.77 -3.10
CA ASN A 109 7.56 -10.78 -2.36
C ASN A 109 9.00 -10.84 -2.87
N TRP A 110 9.25 -10.15 -4.00
CA TRP A 110 10.45 -9.43 -4.38
C TRP A 110 11.47 -9.58 -3.28
N GLN A 111 12.45 -10.50 -3.46
CA GLN A 111 13.45 -10.86 -2.46
C GLN A 111 13.76 -9.64 -1.62
N SER A 112 13.23 -9.58 -0.41
CA SER A 112 13.56 -8.48 0.49
C SER A 112 15.02 -8.70 0.80
N THR A 113 15.92 -7.96 0.14
CA THR A 113 17.31 -7.88 0.58
C THR A 113 17.22 -7.50 2.04
N PRO A 114 17.75 -8.33 2.97
CA PRO A 114 17.66 -8.01 4.38
C PRO A 114 18.26 -6.62 4.55
N SER A 115 17.47 -5.65 5.03
CA SER A 115 18.03 -4.38 5.43
C SER A 115 19.09 -4.70 6.49
N PRO A 116 20.36 -4.28 6.33
CA PRO A 116 21.38 -4.58 7.31
C PRO A 116 20.92 -4.05 8.67
N GLN A 117 20.71 -4.96 9.62
CA GLN A 117 20.38 -4.57 10.98
C GLN A 117 21.54 -3.72 11.51
N PRO A 118 21.27 -2.55 12.12
CA PRO A 118 22.33 -1.81 12.78
C PRO A 118 22.90 -2.69 13.88
N SER A 119 24.18 -3.04 13.72
CA SER A 119 24.95 -3.77 14.73
C SER A 119 24.78 -3.06 16.09
N PRO A 120 24.58 -3.78 17.20
CA PRO A 120 24.47 -3.14 18.49
C PRO A 120 25.76 -2.37 18.76
N LYS A 121 25.68 -1.03 18.75
CA LYS A 121 26.77 -0.17 19.21
C LYS A 121 27.00 -0.50 20.68
N GLY A 122 28.11 -1.18 20.93
CA GLY A 122 28.63 -1.39 22.28
C GLY A 122 28.68 -0.06 23.02
N ARG A 123 28.08 -0.05 24.21
CA ARG A 123 28.04 1.11 25.10
C ARG A 123 29.36 1.18 25.87
N GLY A 124 30.04 2.31 25.71
CA GLY A 124 31.19 2.76 26.52
C GLY A 124 32.18 3.50 25.62
N GLY A 125 32.64 4.72 25.87
CA GLY A 125 32.48 5.70 26.93
C GLY A 125 33.54 6.79 26.65
N GLU A 126 33.14 8.06 26.71
CA GLU A 126 33.93 9.29 26.96
C GLU A 126 35.05 9.76 25.99
N ALA A 127 34.76 10.91 25.35
CA ALA A 127 35.49 12.19 25.21
C ALA A 127 36.91 12.34 24.60
N GLU A 128 37.01 13.43 23.79
CA GLU A 128 38.20 14.21 23.32
C GLU A 128 39.11 13.52 22.28
N GLU A 129 39.64 14.12 21.22
CA GLU A 129 39.98 15.51 20.84
C GLU A 129 40.19 15.52 19.29
N ASN A 130 40.05 16.67 18.62
CA ASN A 130 40.47 16.92 17.21
C ASN A 130 41.69 17.87 17.27
N PRO A 131 42.59 18.06 16.26
CA PRO A 131 42.58 17.72 14.81
C PRO A 131 44.03 17.30 14.32
N PRO A 132 44.57 17.54 13.09
CA PRO A 132 44.02 17.98 11.80
C PRO A 132 44.38 17.10 10.56
N LEU A 133 43.76 17.46 9.43
CA LEU A 133 43.92 16.93 8.07
C LEU A 133 45.35 17.07 7.51
N PRO A 134 45.71 16.21 6.53
CA PRO A 134 46.48 16.69 5.38
C PRO A 134 45.78 16.42 4.04
N GLU A 135 46.22 17.23 3.10
CA GLU A 135 45.76 17.51 1.74
C GLU A 135 45.72 16.26 0.83
N GLY A 136 44.64 16.14 0.04
CA GLY A 136 44.53 15.17 -1.04
C GLY A 136 44.91 15.80 -2.37
N GLU A 137 46.04 15.38 -2.93
CA GLU A 137 46.35 15.52 -4.35
C GLU A 137 45.48 14.54 -5.15
N GLY A 138 44.93 15.02 -6.27
CA GLY A 138 43.99 14.26 -7.08
C GLY A 138 44.67 13.27 -8.01
N GLU A 139 43.97 12.18 -8.33
CA GLU A 139 44.16 11.44 -9.58
C GLU A 139 42.83 10.84 -10.06
N LYS A 140 42.63 10.92 -11.38
CA LYS A 140 41.41 10.56 -12.11
C LYS A 140 41.38 9.07 -12.49
N SER A 141 40.15 8.62 -12.74
CA SER A 141 39.69 7.57 -13.67
C SER A 141 39.37 6.19 -13.09
N LYS A 142 38.11 5.78 -13.24
CA LYS A 142 37.66 4.85 -14.31
C LYS A 142 36.14 4.87 -14.42
N ALA A 143 35.66 4.86 -15.67
CA ALA A 143 34.27 4.81 -16.06
C ALA A 143 33.84 3.34 -16.20
N GLU A 144 32.72 2.94 -15.58
CA GLU A 144 32.05 1.66 -15.86
C GLU A 144 30.51 1.83 -15.78
N ASP A 145 29.91 1.79 -16.96
CA ASP A 145 28.58 1.27 -17.34
C ASP A 145 27.32 1.76 -16.59
N GLU A 146 26.81 2.93 -16.98
CA GLU A 146 25.41 3.28 -16.70
C GLU A 146 24.49 2.47 -17.62
N GLY A 147 23.92 1.40 -17.05
CA GLY A 147 22.86 0.62 -17.68
C GLY A 147 21.70 1.55 -18.06
N LEU A 148 21.42 1.61 -19.37
CA LEU A 148 20.30 2.38 -19.90
C LEU A 148 18.98 1.93 -19.23
N PRO A 149 18.07 2.87 -18.90
CA PRO A 149 16.79 2.51 -18.34
C PRO A 149 16.00 1.68 -19.34
N ILE A 150 15.64 0.46 -18.94
CA ILE A 150 14.81 -0.45 -19.73
C ILE A 150 13.39 0.10 -19.73
N ASP A 151 12.81 0.30 -20.92
CA ASP A 151 11.40 0.64 -21.07
C ASP A 151 10.56 -0.66 -21.05
N PRO A 152 9.81 -0.94 -19.97
CA PRO A 152 9.03 -2.16 -19.85
C PRO A 152 7.82 -2.19 -20.78
N ILE A 153 7.35 -1.04 -21.28
CA ILE A 153 6.19 -0.97 -22.19
C ILE A 153 6.62 -1.35 -23.61
N GLY A 154 7.79 -0.89 -24.06
CA GLY A 154 8.34 -1.23 -25.38
C GLY A 154 8.65 -2.72 -25.56
N LEU A 155 8.84 -3.47 -24.47
CA LEU A 155 9.10 -4.92 -24.49
C LEU A 155 7.86 -5.79 -24.72
N LEU A 156 6.66 -5.20 -24.64
CA LEU A 156 5.40 -5.92 -24.80
C LEU A 156 4.75 -5.73 -26.17
N ALA A 157 5.38 -4.98 -27.08
CA ALA A 157 4.89 -4.68 -28.43
C ALA A 157 5.37 -5.67 -29.49
#